data_AF-A0A3B0RTH9-F1
#
_entry.id   AF-A0A3B0RTH9-F1
#
_cell.length_a   1.000
_cell.length_b   1.000
_cell.length_c   1.000
_cell.angle_alpha   90.00
_cell.angle_beta   90.00
_cell.angle_gamma   90.00
#
_symmetry.space_group_name_H-M   'P 1'
#
loop_
_entity.id
_entity.type
_entity.pdbx_description
1 polymer ?
#
loop_
_entity_poly.entity_id
_entity_poly.type
_entity_poly.pdbx_seq_one_letter_code
_entity_poly.pdbx_strand_id
1 'polypeptide(L)'
;MILNMYILLRNILNIMRKGMAIVISPWHHRNMSSDKKKPGAALADTENRLKEALAQLDQEKDLLCQQKQESLKMKQKAGLARDLQNQVQSELDFLKEFAGQTKTSLFKMADSIDIELQNNIQNITTQAEKANHIAARLTGSAETVGHKSNLVAQSAAQALDNTATVQQSAEGLSIAVETIARQMEQTTELTQKAVSISDNTQQTIFGLEQAAQGIGDIIGLISNIAGQTNLLALNATIEAARAGDAGKGFAVVAAEVKDLASQTTRSIGEITGHIEGIQAKVAEAVTDIDKIKKSIDEVQESSDVIRDELARQSDATQEITTNVTGARNSVQTVTDGAQDISDEATSNVEIVREINHISEGLAEQVLSIRTNMMEIIQCALDENERRESRRFTTSVKSTIRMNGSKEDIPVQIMDFSAGGLKIKLLDKPLSDDVTNGEISTGESGTTITFNIRNINDDIINAQFDEGEDEDLIRMFNVYLQSQGPEKDQSDLMDDVELFG
;
A
#
# COMPACT_ATOMS: atom_id res chain seq x y z
N MET A 1 -95.52 -36.10 23.46
CA MET A 1 -96.94 -36.28 23.11
C MET A 1 -97.26 -37.75 22.86
N ILE A 2 -96.72 -38.36 21.80
CA ILE A 2 -96.91 -39.78 21.41
C ILE A 2 -96.75 -40.77 22.59
N LEU A 3 -95.69 -40.63 23.40
CA LEU A 3 -95.45 -41.49 24.57
C LEU A 3 -96.60 -41.50 25.60
N ASN A 4 -97.27 -40.36 25.83
CA ASN A 4 -98.43 -40.29 26.74
C ASN A 4 -99.66 -40.98 26.13
N MET A 5 -99.83 -40.88 24.81
CA MET A 5 -100.93 -41.51 24.08
C MET A 5 -100.80 -43.05 24.09
N TYR A 6 -99.59 -43.56 23.92
CA TYR A 6 -99.26 -44.99 24.05
C TYR A 6 -99.56 -45.52 25.47
N ILE A 7 -99.12 -44.81 26.52
CA ILE A 7 -99.39 -45.19 27.92
C ILE A 7 -100.90 -45.23 28.20
N LEU A 8 -101.66 -44.26 27.67
CA LEU A 8 -103.12 -44.20 27.82
C LEU A 8 -103.80 -45.42 27.17
N LEU A 9 -103.48 -45.71 25.90
CA LEU A 9 -104.04 -46.84 25.14
C LEU A 9 -103.68 -48.19 25.76
N ARG A 10 -102.43 -48.36 26.23
CA ARG A 10 -101.97 -49.59 26.89
C ARG A 10 -102.68 -49.82 28.22
N ASN A 11 -102.94 -48.76 28.99
CA ASN A 11 -103.74 -48.84 30.21
C ASN A 11 -105.21 -49.19 29.92
N ILE A 12 -105.81 -48.60 28.88
CA ILE A 12 -107.18 -48.94 28.44
C ILE A 12 -107.26 -50.42 28.04
N LEU A 13 -106.30 -50.96 27.26
CA LEU A 13 -106.26 -52.37 26.90
C LEU A 13 -106.12 -53.30 28.13
N ASN A 14 -105.27 -52.93 29.09
CA ASN A 14 -105.11 -53.67 30.34
C ASN A 14 -106.36 -53.65 31.23
N ILE A 15 -107.09 -52.53 31.25
CA ILE A 15 -108.38 -52.42 31.96
C ILE A 15 -109.43 -53.32 31.29
N MET A 16 -109.52 -53.31 29.96
CA MET A 16 -110.43 -54.22 29.23
C MET A 16 -110.10 -55.70 29.47
N ARG A 17 -108.81 -56.09 29.43
CA ARG A 17 -108.38 -57.46 29.78
C ARG A 17 -108.73 -57.85 31.22
N LYS A 18 -108.52 -56.96 32.19
CA LYS A 18 -108.90 -57.21 33.60
C LYS A 18 -110.42 -57.33 33.79
N GLY A 19 -111.21 -56.52 33.08
CA GLY A 19 -112.67 -56.64 33.08
C GLY A 19 -113.16 -57.97 32.47
N MET A 20 -112.54 -58.40 31.37
CA MET A 20 -112.91 -59.64 30.68
C MET A 20 -112.58 -60.90 31.51
N ALA A 21 -111.50 -60.88 32.30
CA ALA A 21 -111.10 -61.98 33.18
C ALA A 21 -112.07 -62.25 34.35
N ILE A 22 -112.89 -61.27 34.74
CA ILE A 22 -113.83 -61.40 35.88
C ILE A 22 -115.09 -62.22 35.51
N VAL A 23 -115.38 -62.42 34.22
CA VAL A 23 -116.64 -63.01 33.74
C VAL A 23 -116.57 -64.55 33.58
N ILE A 24 -115.40 -65.19 33.76
CA ILE A 24 -115.20 -66.62 33.46
C ILE A 24 -114.47 -67.38 34.60
N SER A 25 -115.18 -67.74 35.69
CA SER A 25 -115.00 -68.98 36.50
C SER A 25 -115.91 -68.97 37.76
N PRO A 26 -116.29 -70.14 38.36
CA PRO A 26 -117.65 -70.27 38.91
C PRO A 26 -117.82 -70.56 40.43
N TRP A 27 -118.70 -69.75 41.03
CA TRP A 27 -119.92 -70.15 41.77
C TRP A 27 -119.90 -71.10 42.98
N HIS A 28 -120.24 -70.52 44.13
CA HIS A 28 -121.50 -70.74 44.85
C HIS A 28 -122.08 -69.32 45.16
N HIS A 29 -123.36 -69.01 45.43
CA HIS A 29 -124.67 -69.70 45.53
C HIS A 29 -125.76 -68.57 45.49
N ARG A 30 -127.08 -68.73 45.35
CA ARG A 30 -128.00 -69.85 45.03
C ARG A 30 -129.33 -69.26 44.51
N ASN A 31 -129.87 -69.72 43.36
CA ASN A 31 -131.21 -69.38 42.81
C ASN A 31 -131.46 -67.89 42.44
N MET A 32 -132.36 -67.49 41.51
CA MET A 32 -133.12 -68.13 40.43
C MET A 32 -133.62 -67.04 39.43
N SER A 33 -133.79 -67.36 38.13
CA SER A 33 -134.67 -66.74 37.09
C SER A 33 -134.92 -65.21 37.02
N SER A 34 -134.94 -64.51 35.87
CA SER A 34 -134.75 -64.90 34.46
C SER A 34 -134.76 -63.67 33.50
N ASP A 35 -134.09 -63.81 32.35
CA ASP A 35 -134.32 -63.16 31.03
C ASP A 35 -133.48 -61.92 30.58
N LYS A 36 -133.17 -61.93 29.26
CA LYS A 36 -132.70 -60.87 28.31
C LYS A 36 -131.20 -60.59 28.01
N LYS A 37 -130.78 -61.16 26.87
CA LYS A 37 -129.90 -60.66 25.77
C LYS A 37 -128.36 -60.44 25.95
N LYS A 38 -127.63 -60.68 24.84
CA LYS A 38 -126.16 -60.79 24.68
C LYS A 38 -125.41 -59.45 24.57
N PRO A 39 -124.15 -59.37 25.05
CA PRO A 39 -123.17 -58.35 24.62
C PRO A 39 -121.76 -58.93 24.32
N GLY A 40 -121.63 -59.90 23.41
CA GLY A 40 -120.36 -60.62 23.16
C GLY A 40 -119.52 -60.19 21.94
N ALA A 41 -120.16 -59.80 20.83
CA ALA A 41 -119.46 -59.67 19.54
C ALA A 41 -118.78 -58.31 19.30
N ALA A 42 -119.28 -57.23 19.91
CA ALA A 42 -118.77 -55.88 19.66
C ALA A 42 -117.43 -55.57 20.36
N LEU A 43 -117.12 -56.25 21.47
CA LEU A 43 -115.87 -55.99 22.22
C LEU A 43 -114.62 -56.55 21.52
N ALA A 44 -114.75 -57.65 20.77
CA ALA A 44 -113.60 -58.28 20.10
C ALA A 44 -113.02 -57.43 18.96
N ASP A 45 -113.89 -56.76 18.17
CA ASP A 45 -113.47 -55.81 17.13
C ASP A 45 -112.72 -54.62 17.75
N THR A 46 -113.26 -54.05 18.84
CA THR A 46 -112.60 -52.95 19.55
C THR A 46 -111.26 -53.35 20.17
N GLU A 47 -111.08 -54.59 20.64
CA GLU A 47 -109.78 -55.04 21.17
C GLU A 47 -108.74 -55.23 20.06
N ASN A 48 -109.12 -55.75 18.89
CA ASN A 48 -108.19 -55.89 17.76
C ASN A 48 -107.77 -54.54 17.19
N ARG A 49 -108.71 -53.62 16.97
CA ARG A 49 -108.39 -52.26 16.49
C ARG A 49 -107.50 -51.49 17.47
N LEU A 50 -107.64 -51.72 18.78
CA LEU A 50 -106.74 -51.14 19.79
C LEU A 50 -105.35 -51.79 19.80
N LYS A 51 -105.24 -53.09 19.48
CA LYS A 51 -103.94 -53.78 19.31
C LYS A 51 -103.19 -53.32 18.08
N GLU A 52 -103.87 -53.15 16.94
CA GLU A 52 -103.27 -52.62 15.72
C GLU A 52 -102.77 -51.19 15.92
N ALA A 53 -103.57 -50.32 16.56
CA ALA A 53 -103.14 -48.97 16.92
C ALA A 53 -101.93 -48.96 17.87
N LEU A 54 -101.88 -49.87 18.86
CA LEU A 54 -100.72 -50.02 19.75
C LEU A 54 -99.47 -50.52 19.01
N ALA A 55 -99.62 -51.42 18.05
CA ALA A 55 -98.50 -51.91 17.24
C ALA A 55 -97.92 -50.83 16.31
N GLN A 56 -98.78 -50.02 15.67
CA GLN A 56 -98.35 -48.86 14.90
C GLN A 56 -97.62 -47.83 15.76
N LEU A 57 -98.12 -47.55 16.97
CA LEU A 57 -97.47 -46.63 17.92
C LEU A 57 -96.13 -47.17 18.46
N ASP A 58 -95.96 -48.47 18.64
CA ASP A 58 -94.64 -49.04 19.00
C ASP A 58 -93.65 -48.93 17.83
N GLN A 59 -94.08 -49.19 16.59
CA GLN A 59 -93.25 -49.02 15.40
C GLN A 59 -92.81 -47.55 15.21
N GLU A 60 -93.72 -46.59 15.40
CA GLU A 60 -93.42 -45.15 15.34
C GLU A 60 -92.47 -44.71 16.48
N LYS A 61 -92.67 -45.23 17.69
CA LYS A 61 -91.82 -44.97 18.86
C LYS A 61 -90.40 -45.50 18.65
N ASP A 62 -90.23 -46.69 18.09
CA ASP A 62 -88.92 -47.29 17.88
C ASP A 62 -88.16 -46.57 16.75
N LEU A 63 -88.85 -46.13 15.70
CA LEU A 63 -88.31 -45.24 14.67
C LEU A 63 -87.83 -43.89 15.26
N LEU A 64 -88.63 -43.27 16.13
CA LEU A 64 -88.24 -42.03 16.84
C LEU A 64 -87.04 -42.26 17.79
N CYS A 65 -86.90 -43.45 18.37
CA CYS A 65 -85.73 -43.82 19.16
C CYS A 65 -84.46 -43.93 18.32
N GLN A 66 -84.54 -44.56 17.13
CA GLN A 66 -83.43 -44.60 16.17
C GLN A 66 -83.04 -43.19 15.70
N GLN A 67 -84.00 -42.39 15.22
CA GLN A 67 -83.75 -41.00 14.79
C GLN A 67 -83.11 -40.15 15.88
N LYS A 68 -83.50 -40.35 17.16
CA LYS A 68 -82.88 -39.66 18.30
C LYS A 68 -81.43 -40.11 18.54
N GLN A 69 -81.12 -41.40 18.41
CA GLN A 69 -79.75 -41.91 18.51
C GLN A 69 -78.87 -41.41 17.36
N GLU A 70 -79.38 -41.35 16.13
CA GLU A 70 -78.68 -40.79 14.98
C GLU A 70 -78.46 -39.29 15.13
N SER A 71 -79.47 -38.54 15.59
CA SER A 71 -79.34 -37.11 15.91
C SER A 71 -78.24 -36.84 16.96
N LEU A 72 -78.12 -37.70 17.99
CA LEU A 72 -77.06 -37.60 18.99
C LEU A 72 -75.68 -37.93 18.42
N LYS A 73 -75.55 -38.98 17.60
CA LYS A 73 -74.31 -39.32 16.89
C LYS A 73 -73.87 -38.22 15.93
N MET A 74 -74.82 -37.63 15.19
CA MET A 74 -74.56 -36.50 14.29
C MET A 74 -74.11 -35.25 15.07
N LYS A 75 -74.73 -34.94 16.20
CA LYS A 75 -74.27 -33.84 17.09
C LYS A 75 -72.89 -34.09 17.66
N GLN A 76 -72.55 -35.32 18.07
CA GLN A 76 -71.22 -35.67 18.55
C GLN A 76 -70.16 -35.59 17.42
N LYS A 77 -70.45 -36.11 16.23
CA LYS A 77 -69.56 -35.97 15.06
C LYS A 77 -69.38 -34.52 14.65
N ALA A 78 -70.43 -33.70 14.65
CA ALA A 78 -70.35 -32.28 14.33
C ALA A 78 -69.57 -31.48 15.39
N GLY A 79 -69.67 -31.84 16.68
CA GLY A 79 -68.82 -31.30 17.74
C GLY A 79 -67.35 -31.63 17.51
N LEU A 80 -67.03 -32.92 17.38
CA LEU A 80 -65.66 -33.40 17.17
C LEU A 80 -65.02 -32.84 15.88
N ALA A 81 -65.80 -32.72 14.79
CA ALA A 81 -65.34 -32.10 13.56
C ALA A 81 -65.06 -30.60 13.72
N ARG A 82 -65.88 -29.89 14.51
CA ARG A 82 -65.67 -28.47 14.81
C ARG A 82 -64.47 -28.24 15.74
N ASP A 83 -64.25 -29.12 16.71
CA ASP A 83 -63.09 -29.07 17.59
C ASP A 83 -61.80 -29.38 16.82
N LEU A 84 -61.82 -30.39 15.93
CA LEU A 84 -60.70 -30.69 15.02
C LEU A 84 -60.42 -29.54 14.05
N GLN A 85 -61.46 -28.92 13.49
CA GLN A 85 -61.32 -27.77 12.60
C GLN A 85 -60.76 -26.54 13.35
N ASN A 86 -61.19 -26.30 14.58
CA ASN A 86 -60.62 -25.25 15.44
C ASN A 86 -59.15 -25.54 15.80
N GLN A 87 -58.79 -26.81 16.05
CA GLN A 87 -57.40 -27.18 16.35
C GLN A 87 -56.50 -27.03 15.12
N VAL A 88 -56.92 -27.51 13.95
CA VAL A 88 -56.21 -27.30 12.68
C VAL A 88 -56.07 -25.81 12.38
N GLN A 89 -57.12 -25.02 12.58
CA GLN A 89 -57.05 -23.56 12.39
C GLN A 89 -56.07 -22.90 13.37
N SER A 90 -56.07 -23.31 14.65
CA SER A 90 -55.14 -22.82 15.67
C SER A 90 -53.68 -23.17 15.35
N GLU A 91 -53.41 -24.37 14.85
CA GLU A 91 -52.07 -24.77 14.41
C GLU A 91 -51.64 -24.03 13.15
N LEU A 92 -52.56 -23.81 12.20
CA LEU A 92 -52.33 -23.05 10.97
C LEU A 92 -52.02 -21.56 11.26
N ASP A 93 -52.76 -20.96 12.19
CA ASP A 93 -52.58 -19.56 12.59
C ASP A 93 -51.29 -19.40 13.42
N PHE A 94 -50.97 -20.35 14.31
CA PHE A 94 -49.66 -20.40 14.99
C PHE A 94 -48.50 -20.54 14.00
N LEU A 95 -48.60 -21.43 13.01
CA LEU A 95 -47.59 -21.60 11.96
C LEU A 95 -47.43 -20.33 11.11
N LYS A 96 -48.52 -19.65 10.75
CA LYS A 96 -48.48 -18.36 10.04
C LYS A 96 -47.84 -17.26 10.87
N GLU A 97 -48.17 -17.15 12.16
CA GLU A 97 -47.60 -16.12 13.03
C GLU A 97 -46.12 -16.41 13.33
N PHE A 98 -45.75 -17.66 13.58
CA PHE A 98 -44.35 -18.08 13.73
C PHE A 98 -43.54 -17.85 12.46
N ALA A 99 -44.07 -18.19 11.28
CA ALA A 99 -43.44 -17.91 9.99
C ALA A 99 -43.31 -16.39 9.75
N GLY A 100 -44.33 -15.59 10.09
CA GLY A 100 -44.31 -14.13 9.99
C GLY A 100 -43.28 -13.48 10.92
N GLN A 101 -43.17 -13.93 12.17
CA GLN A 101 -42.16 -13.47 13.12
C GLN A 101 -40.74 -13.89 12.68
N THR A 102 -40.58 -15.10 12.14
CA THR A 102 -39.31 -15.59 11.60
C THR A 102 -38.89 -14.80 10.36
N LYS A 103 -39.80 -14.59 9.41
CA LYS A 103 -39.61 -13.74 8.21
C LYS A 103 -39.19 -12.32 8.62
N THR A 104 -39.91 -11.71 9.57
CA THR A 104 -39.59 -10.36 10.08
C THR A 104 -38.22 -10.29 10.75
N SER A 105 -37.82 -11.34 11.47
CA SER A 105 -36.52 -11.40 12.15
C SER A 105 -35.37 -11.59 11.16
N LEU A 106 -35.56 -12.44 10.14
CA LEU A 106 -34.62 -12.64 9.04
C LEU A 106 -34.40 -11.34 8.24
N PHE A 107 -35.46 -10.61 7.87
CA PHE A 107 -35.34 -9.31 7.20
C PHE A 107 -34.53 -8.31 8.04
N LYS A 108 -34.86 -8.15 9.34
CA LYS A 108 -34.10 -7.24 10.22
C LYS A 108 -32.62 -7.64 10.36
N MET A 109 -32.33 -8.95 10.36
CA MET A 109 -30.97 -9.45 10.43
C MET A 109 -30.22 -9.21 9.11
N ALA A 110 -30.86 -9.42 7.97
CA ALA A 110 -30.33 -9.10 6.64
C ALA A 110 -30.03 -7.60 6.48
N ASP A 111 -30.98 -6.72 6.84
CA ASP A 111 -30.80 -5.25 6.83
C ASP A 111 -29.62 -4.83 7.72
N SER A 112 -29.55 -5.38 8.94
CA SER A 112 -28.45 -5.07 9.88
C SER A 112 -27.08 -5.52 9.33
N ILE A 113 -27.05 -6.70 8.71
CA ILE A 113 -25.86 -7.27 8.08
C ILE A 113 -25.41 -6.45 6.87
N ASP A 114 -26.33 -6.01 5.99
CA ASP A 114 -25.97 -5.18 4.83
C ASP A 114 -25.45 -3.81 5.28
N ILE A 115 -26.06 -3.18 6.30
CA ILE A 115 -25.55 -1.93 6.88
C ILE A 115 -24.15 -2.13 7.48
N GLU A 116 -23.91 -3.19 8.26
CA GLU A 116 -22.60 -3.45 8.87
C GLU A 116 -21.54 -3.80 7.82
N LEU A 117 -21.90 -4.58 6.79
CA LEU A 117 -21.07 -4.82 5.61
C LEU A 117 -20.72 -3.53 4.89
N GLN A 118 -21.68 -2.69 4.54
CA GLN A 118 -21.44 -1.44 3.79
C GLN A 118 -20.48 -0.52 4.55
N ASN A 119 -20.64 -0.40 5.88
CA ASN A 119 -19.72 0.34 6.73
C ASN A 119 -18.31 -0.27 6.73
N ASN A 120 -18.19 -1.60 6.84
CA ASN A 120 -16.88 -2.28 6.82
C ASN A 120 -16.20 -2.19 5.45
N ILE A 121 -16.94 -2.37 4.35
CA ILE A 121 -16.46 -2.20 2.98
C ILE A 121 -15.94 -0.77 2.79
N GLN A 122 -16.75 0.24 3.13
CA GLN A 122 -16.36 1.65 3.02
C GLN A 122 -15.10 1.95 3.85
N ASN A 123 -15.00 1.43 5.07
CA ASN A 123 -13.81 1.56 5.89
C ASN A 123 -12.58 0.92 5.22
N ILE A 124 -12.68 -0.30 4.71
CA ILE A 124 -11.57 -1.00 4.06
C ILE A 124 -11.13 -0.28 2.78
N THR A 125 -12.07 0.14 1.92
CA THR A 125 -11.78 0.95 0.73
C THR A 125 -11.02 2.22 1.10
N THR A 126 -11.49 2.97 2.11
CA THR A 126 -10.81 4.18 2.58
C THR A 126 -9.41 3.90 3.19
N GLN A 127 -9.16 2.72 3.77
CA GLN A 127 -7.82 2.34 4.22
C GLN A 127 -6.91 1.90 3.06
N ALA A 128 -7.43 1.19 2.06
CA ALA A 128 -6.69 0.82 0.85
C ALA A 128 -6.28 2.05 0.02
N GLU A 129 -7.17 3.05 -0.12
CA GLU A 129 -6.85 4.34 -0.74
C GLU A 129 -5.71 5.06 0.00
N LYS A 130 -5.73 5.05 1.34
CA LYS A 130 -4.63 5.61 2.16
C LYS A 130 -3.34 4.82 1.99
N ALA A 131 -3.39 3.49 1.94
CA ALA A 131 -2.24 2.64 1.71
C ALA A 131 -1.59 2.95 0.36
N ASN A 132 -2.38 3.00 -0.72
CA ASN A 132 -1.93 3.37 -2.07
C ASN A 132 -1.31 4.79 -2.11
N HIS A 133 -1.89 5.76 -1.40
CA HIS A 133 -1.33 7.12 -1.32
C HIS A 133 -0.03 7.18 -0.51
N ILE A 134 0.11 6.37 0.56
CA ILE A 134 1.37 6.24 1.32
C ILE A 134 2.44 5.55 0.47
N ALA A 135 2.08 4.48 -0.22
CA ALA A 135 2.92 3.75 -1.18
C ALA A 135 3.47 4.69 -2.27
N ALA A 136 2.61 5.45 -2.96
CA ALA A 136 3.02 6.40 -3.99
C ALA A 136 4.00 7.46 -3.46
N ARG A 137 3.76 7.98 -2.23
CA ARG A 137 4.70 8.90 -1.57
C ARG A 137 6.02 8.24 -1.18
N LEU A 138 6.00 6.98 -0.78
CA LEU A 138 7.20 6.23 -0.41
C LEU A 138 8.07 5.94 -1.65
N THR A 139 7.48 5.58 -2.80
CA THR A 139 8.19 5.47 -4.09
C THR A 139 8.89 6.77 -4.45
N GLY A 140 8.17 7.89 -4.50
CA GLY A 140 8.79 9.19 -4.85
C GLY A 140 9.86 9.64 -3.85
N SER A 141 9.72 9.26 -2.57
CA SER A 141 10.76 9.47 -1.56
C SER A 141 11.99 8.60 -1.82
N ALA A 142 11.81 7.31 -2.13
CA ALA A 142 12.89 6.37 -2.44
C ALA A 142 13.66 6.78 -3.71
N GLU A 143 12.96 7.15 -4.78
CA GLU A 143 13.57 7.71 -6.00
C GLU A 143 14.41 8.96 -5.70
N THR A 144 13.88 9.87 -4.87
CA THR A 144 14.59 11.08 -4.44
C THR A 144 15.84 10.75 -3.62
N VAL A 145 15.77 9.73 -2.76
CA VAL A 145 16.92 9.27 -1.93
C VAL A 145 17.97 8.60 -2.80
N GLY A 146 17.60 7.70 -3.72
CA GLY A 146 18.53 7.06 -4.65
C GLY A 146 19.23 8.05 -5.58
N HIS A 147 18.50 9.07 -6.08
CA HIS A 147 19.10 10.15 -6.87
C HIS A 147 20.09 10.99 -6.05
N LYS A 148 19.75 11.34 -4.80
CA LYS A 148 20.66 12.08 -3.91
C LYS A 148 21.89 11.27 -3.54
N SER A 149 21.74 9.96 -3.31
CA SER A 149 22.86 9.06 -3.01
C SER A 149 23.84 8.97 -4.18
N ASN A 150 23.34 8.88 -5.41
CA ASN A 150 24.18 8.97 -6.61
C ASN A 150 24.94 10.30 -6.72
N LEU A 151 24.31 11.44 -6.41
CA LEU A 151 25.00 12.73 -6.38
C LEU A 151 26.08 12.81 -5.28
N VAL A 152 25.84 12.21 -4.11
CA VAL A 152 26.83 12.12 -3.03
C VAL A 152 28.01 11.25 -3.47
N ALA A 153 27.76 10.07 -4.08
CA ALA A 153 28.81 9.20 -4.59
C ALA A 153 29.65 9.87 -5.69
N GLN A 154 29.03 10.62 -6.61
CA GLN A 154 29.77 11.42 -7.61
C GLN A 154 30.62 12.52 -6.97
N SER A 155 30.07 13.23 -5.97
CA SER A 155 30.80 14.26 -5.23
C SER A 155 31.97 13.68 -4.43
N ALA A 156 31.80 12.49 -3.86
CA ALA A 156 32.84 11.75 -3.17
C ALA A 156 33.94 11.27 -4.12
N ALA A 157 33.59 10.76 -5.31
CA ALA A 157 34.57 10.41 -6.34
C ALA A 157 35.41 11.62 -6.78
N GLN A 158 34.80 12.79 -6.95
CA GLN A 158 35.54 14.04 -7.23
C GLN A 158 36.42 14.47 -6.05
N ALA A 159 35.95 14.29 -4.81
CA ALA A 159 36.77 14.56 -3.63
C ALA A 159 37.99 13.62 -3.52
N LEU A 160 37.86 12.34 -3.91
CA LEU A 160 38.99 11.41 -3.99
C LEU A 160 40.05 11.88 -5.01
N ASP A 161 39.64 12.31 -6.20
CA ASP A 161 40.55 12.85 -7.24
C ASP A 161 41.29 14.12 -6.76
N ASN A 162 40.56 15.04 -6.11
CA ASN A 162 41.14 16.21 -5.46
C ASN A 162 42.18 15.80 -4.39
N THR A 163 41.89 14.83 -3.52
CA THR A 163 42.85 14.37 -2.50
C THR A 163 44.08 13.70 -3.10
N ALA A 164 43.95 12.98 -4.21
CA ALA A 164 45.10 12.43 -4.94
C ALA A 164 46.00 13.53 -5.52
N THR A 165 45.39 14.60 -6.06
CA THR A 165 46.13 15.79 -6.54
C THR A 165 46.88 16.50 -5.41
N VAL A 166 46.26 16.62 -4.22
CA VAL A 166 46.94 17.19 -3.03
C VAL A 166 48.07 16.28 -2.55
N GLN A 167 47.90 14.96 -2.57
CA GLN A 167 48.97 14.01 -2.23
C GLN A 167 50.19 14.17 -3.15
N GLN A 168 49.97 14.20 -4.47
CA GLN A 168 51.05 14.41 -5.45
C GLN A 168 51.76 15.76 -5.23
N SER A 169 51.00 16.80 -4.85
CA SER A 169 51.56 18.12 -4.53
C SER A 169 52.41 18.10 -3.25
N ALA A 170 52.01 17.34 -2.23
CA ALA A 170 52.77 17.15 -1.00
C ALA A 170 54.06 16.33 -1.23
N GLU A 171 54.00 15.27 -2.03
CA GLU A 171 55.18 14.50 -2.46
C GLU A 171 56.18 15.40 -3.21
N GLY A 172 55.70 16.22 -4.15
CA GLY A 172 56.52 17.21 -4.84
C GLY A 172 57.14 18.27 -3.91
N LEU A 173 56.38 18.72 -2.89
CA LEU A 173 56.87 19.65 -1.87
C LEU A 173 57.97 19.02 -1.01
N SER A 174 57.83 17.74 -0.63
CA SER A 174 58.85 17.01 0.13
C SER A 174 60.17 16.92 -0.62
N ILE A 175 60.13 16.61 -1.92
CA ILE A 175 61.32 16.58 -2.79
C ILE A 175 61.97 17.97 -2.91
N ALA A 176 61.16 19.02 -3.00
CA ALA A 176 61.65 20.40 -3.04
C ALA A 176 62.35 20.79 -1.73
N VAL A 177 61.75 20.48 -0.57
CA VAL A 177 62.34 20.74 0.76
C VAL A 177 63.67 20.00 0.92
N GLU A 178 63.75 18.72 0.57
CA GLU A 178 65.00 17.94 0.61
C GLU A 178 66.09 18.54 -0.31
N THR A 179 65.69 18.96 -1.51
CA THR A 179 66.60 19.59 -2.48
C THR A 179 67.17 20.91 -1.95
N ILE A 180 66.32 21.75 -1.34
CA ILE A 180 66.75 23.03 -0.75
C ILE A 180 67.61 22.77 0.49
N ALA A 181 67.27 21.81 1.35
CA ALA A 181 68.07 21.44 2.53
C ALA A 181 69.52 21.06 2.14
N ARG A 182 69.68 20.22 1.11
CA ARG A 182 71.01 19.89 0.55
C ARG A 182 71.72 21.12 -0.05
N GLN A 183 70.97 22.05 -0.65
CA GLN A 183 71.55 23.29 -1.16
C GLN A 183 72.05 24.20 -0.03
N MET A 184 71.37 24.22 1.12
CA MET A 184 71.79 24.97 2.31
C MET A 184 73.03 24.38 2.98
N GLU A 185 73.19 23.05 2.97
CA GLU A 185 74.41 22.38 3.42
C GLU A 185 75.62 22.81 2.56
N GLN A 186 75.46 22.84 1.23
CA GLN A 186 76.49 23.36 0.32
C GLN A 186 76.79 24.85 0.54
N THR A 187 75.77 25.68 0.78
CA THR A 187 75.95 27.11 1.13
C THR A 187 76.77 27.26 2.41
N THR A 188 76.52 26.41 3.42
CA THR A 188 77.26 26.40 4.69
C THR A 188 78.73 26.04 4.46
N GLU A 189 79.03 25.01 3.67
CA GLU A 189 80.41 24.63 3.31
C GLU A 189 81.15 25.79 2.58
N LEU A 190 80.49 26.43 1.62
CA LEU A 190 81.05 27.57 0.88
C LEU A 190 81.32 28.78 1.80
N THR A 191 80.43 29.04 2.76
CA THR A 191 80.55 30.13 3.74
C THR A 191 81.73 29.87 4.67
N GLN A 192 81.88 28.66 5.22
CA GLN A 192 83.04 28.27 6.02
C GLN A 192 84.37 28.38 5.25
N LYS A 193 84.37 28.00 3.96
CA LYS A 193 85.53 28.17 3.08
C LYS A 193 85.87 29.64 2.85
N ALA A 194 84.87 30.51 2.72
CA ALA A 194 85.05 31.96 2.57
C ALA A 194 85.63 32.60 3.84
N VAL A 195 85.23 32.16 5.05
CA VAL A 195 85.88 32.55 6.32
C VAL A 195 87.37 32.22 6.27
N SER A 196 87.72 30.96 5.95
CA SER A 196 89.13 30.52 5.91
C SER A 196 89.97 31.29 4.88
N ILE A 197 89.42 31.61 3.71
CA ILE A 197 90.10 32.44 2.70
C ILE A 197 90.31 33.87 3.23
N SER A 198 89.31 34.44 3.90
CA SER A 198 89.39 35.78 4.50
C SER A 198 90.44 35.85 5.61
N ASP A 199 90.53 34.83 6.48
CA ASP A 199 91.57 34.72 7.53
C ASP A 199 92.98 34.66 6.93
N ASN A 200 93.21 33.80 5.94
CA ASN A 200 94.50 33.68 5.27
C ASN A 200 94.91 34.98 4.54
N THR A 201 93.93 35.68 3.96
CA THR A 201 94.16 36.98 3.32
C THR A 201 94.50 38.04 4.38
N GLN A 202 93.80 38.07 5.52
CA GLN A 202 94.13 38.98 6.63
C GLN A 202 95.55 38.78 7.16
N GLN A 203 95.98 37.53 7.35
CA GLN A 203 97.36 37.21 7.75
C GLN A 203 98.39 37.70 6.72
N THR A 204 98.10 37.54 5.42
CA THR A 204 98.96 38.00 4.33
C THR A 204 99.11 39.53 4.35
N ILE A 205 98.01 40.26 4.54
CA ILE A 205 98.01 41.72 4.61
C ILE A 205 98.73 42.24 5.87
N PHE A 206 98.58 41.57 7.02
CA PHE A 206 99.35 41.88 8.23
C PHE A 206 100.87 41.66 8.04
N GLY A 207 101.26 40.66 7.25
CA GLY A 207 102.66 40.48 6.83
C GLY A 207 103.18 41.63 5.95
N LEU A 208 102.34 42.15 5.04
CA LEU A 208 102.66 43.31 4.21
C LEU A 208 102.77 44.60 5.04
N GLU A 209 101.92 44.78 6.06
CA GLU A 209 101.98 45.90 7.00
C GLU A 209 103.32 45.93 7.74
N GLN A 210 103.74 44.80 8.31
CA GLN A 210 105.03 44.67 8.99
C GLN A 210 106.21 44.92 8.04
N ALA A 211 106.14 44.40 6.82
CA ALA A 211 107.19 44.61 5.82
C ALA A 211 107.31 46.09 5.42
N ALA A 212 106.18 46.78 5.20
CA ALA A 212 106.15 48.21 4.89
C ALA A 212 106.69 49.06 6.05
N GLN A 213 106.33 48.74 7.30
CA GLN A 213 106.88 49.40 8.48
C GLN A 213 108.41 49.21 8.60
N GLY A 214 108.90 47.99 8.44
CA GLY A 214 110.34 47.70 8.47
C GLY A 214 111.13 48.43 7.37
N ILE A 215 110.53 48.61 6.18
CA ILE A 215 111.13 49.43 5.12
C ILE A 215 111.14 50.92 5.54
N GLY A 216 110.07 51.43 6.15
CA GLY A 216 110.01 52.79 6.70
C GLY A 216 111.11 53.07 7.74
N ASP A 217 111.34 52.14 8.66
CA ASP A 217 112.39 52.24 9.68
C ASP A 217 113.80 52.29 9.04
N ILE A 218 114.04 51.46 8.01
CA ILE A 218 115.29 51.47 7.24
C ILE A 218 115.47 52.80 6.50
N ILE A 219 114.43 53.32 5.84
CA ILE A 219 114.47 54.61 5.13
C ILE A 219 114.79 55.75 6.11
N GLY A 220 114.20 55.75 7.31
CA GLY A 220 114.51 56.70 8.37
C GLY A 220 115.99 56.66 8.78
N LEU A 221 116.58 55.46 8.92
CA LEU A 221 118.01 55.30 9.19
C LEU A 221 118.88 55.85 8.05
N ILE A 222 118.55 55.54 6.78
CA ILE A 222 119.31 56.05 5.62
C ILE A 222 119.20 57.58 5.54
N SER A 223 118.03 58.15 5.84
CA SER A 223 117.81 59.61 5.91
C SER A 223 118.75 60.28 6.93
N ASN A 224 118.89 59.68 8.11
CA ASN A 224 119.81 60.14 9.14
C ASN A 224 121.28 60.06 8.67
N ILE A 225 121.67 58.97 8.00
CA ILE A 225 123.03 58.80 7.44
C ILE A 225 123.30 59.83 6.33
N ALA A 226 122.34 60.09 5.44
CA ALA A 226 122.47 61.10 4.39
C ALA A 226 122.60 62.52 4.98
N GLY A 227 121.81 62.84 6.01
CA GLY A 227 121.92 64.10 6.76
C GLY A 227 123.29 64.27 7.45
N GLN A 228 123.80 63.23 8.10
CA GLN A 228 125.15 63.23 8.69
C GLN A 228 126.23 63.37 7.61
N THR A 229 126.09 62.69 6.48
CA THR A 229 127.05 62.75 5.36
C THR A 229 127.10 64.15 4.75
N ASN A 230 125.94 64.80 4.55
CA ASN A 230 125.84 66.19 4.10
C ASN A 230 126.52 67.17 5.08
N LEU A 231 126.37 66.96 6.39
CA LEU A 231 127.01 67.77 7.44
C LEU A 231 128.53 67.56 7.44
N LEU A 232 129.00 66.32 7.36
CA LEU A 232 130.43 65.99 7.25
C LEU A 232 131.06 66.58 5.97
N ALA A 233 130.37 66.48 4.83
CA ALA A 233 130.80 67.06 3.57
C ALA A 233 130.87 68.59 3.64
N LEU A 234 129.88 69.25 4.25
CA LEU A 234 129.89 70.69 4.50
C LEU A 234 131.09 71.12 5.36
N ASN A 235 131.37 70.41 6.45
CA ASN A 235 132.54 70.67 7.29
C ASN A 235 133.85 70.50 6.50
N ALA A 236 133.94 69.47 5.65
CA ALA A 236 135.08 69.26 4.78
C ALA A 236 135.24 70.37 3.72
N THR A 237 134.14 70.89 3.15
CA THR A 237 134.18 72.06 2.24
C THR A 237 134.71 73.30 2.98
N ILE A 238 134.29 73.53 4.22
CA ILE A 238 134.75 74.67 5.05
C ILE A 238 136.26 74.57 5.32
N GLU A 239 136.75 73.41 5.77
CA GLU A 239 138.17 73.26 6.09
C GLU A 239 139.05 73.21 4.82
N ALA A 240 138.53 72.69 3.70
CA ALA A 240 139.21 72.76 2.41
C ALA A 240 139.31 74.21 1.88
N ALA A 241 138.29 75.05 2.08
CA ALA A 241 138.36 76.48 1.78
C ALA A 241 139.37 77.20 2.69
N ARG A 242 139.46 76.80 3.97
CA ARG A 242 140.42 77.33 4.95
C ARG A 242 141.87 76.99 4.62
N ALA A 243 142.12 75.84 3.99
CA ALA A 243 143.43 75.42 3.50
C ALA A 243 143.91 76.16 2.22
N GLY A 244 143.06 77.03 1.64
CA GLY A 244 143.42 77.85 0.47
C GLY A 244 143.76 77.01 -0.77
N ASP A 245 144.83 77.38 -1.48
CA ASP A 245 145.22 76.72 -2.73
C ASP A 245 145.54 75.22 -2.55
N ALA A 246 146.06 74.81 -1.39
CA ALA A 246 146.34 73.40 -1.09
C ALA A 246 145.06 72.57 -0.89
N GLY A 247 143.93 73.21 -0.54
CA GLY A 247 142.65 72.55 -0.30
C GLY A 247 141.79 72.35 -1.55
N LYS A 248 142.14 72.94 -2.70
CA LYS A 248 141.27 72.96 -3.90
C LYS A 248 140.78 71.59 -4.37
N GLY A 249 141.64 70.56 -4.35
CA GLY A 249 141.24 69.19 -4.71
C GLY A 249 140.23 68.59 -3.73
N PHE A 250 140.44 68.79 -2.42
CA PHE A 250 139.51 68.35 -1.38
C PHE A 250 138.18 69.12 -1.42
N ALA A 251 138.19 70.41 -1.78
CA ALA A 251 136.98 71.21 -1.91
C ALA A 251 136.03 70.68 -2.99
N VAL A 252 136.57 70.22 -4.13
CA VAL A 252 135.78 69.59 -5.21
C VAL A 252 135.14 68.28 -4.73
N VAL A 253 135.93 67.40 -4.10
CA VAL A 253 135.40 66.12 -3.57
C VAL A 253 134.35 66.35 -2.49
N ALA A 254 134.57 67.31 -1.58
CA ALA A 254 133.61 67.64 -0.54
C ALA A 254 132.30 68.22 -1.12
N ALA A 255 132.37 69.03 -2.18
CA ALA A 255 131.18 69.53 -2.87
C ALA A 255 130.39 68.39 -3.56
N GLU A 256 131.08 67.45 -4.21
CA GLU A 256 130.44 66.29 -4.87
C GLU A 256 129.73 65.38 -3.86
N VAL A 257 130.39 65.07 -2.73
CA VAL A 257 129.78 64.26 -1.65
C VAL A 257 128.57 64.97 -1.04
N LYS A 258 128.61 66.31 -0.93
CA LYS A 258 127.50 67.12 -0.43
C LYS A 258 126.29 67.08 -1.39
N ASP A 259 126.53 67.17 -2.69
CA ASP A 259 125.46 67.09 -3.69
C ASP A 259 124.84 65.69 -3.74
N LEU A 260 125.68 64.64 -3.73
CA LEU A 260 125.24 63.24 -3.68
C LEU A 260 124.41 62.93 -2.42
N ALA A 261 124.80 63.48 -1.26
CA ALA A 261 124.01 63.36 -0.03
C ALA A 261 122.67 64.13 -0.10
N SER A 262 122.65 65.28 -0.79
CA SER A 262 121.43 66.06 -1.02
C SER A 262 120.48 65.36 -2.00
N GLN A 263 121.01 64.76 -3.07
CA GLN A 263 120.26 63.92 -4.00
C GLN A 263 119.68 62.69 -3.31
N THR A 264 120.50 62.00 -2.50
CA THR A 264 120.09 60.86 -1.68
C THR A 264 118.92 61.22 -0.76
N THR A 265 119.02 62.36 -0.06
CA THR A 265 117.93 62.87 0.80
C THR A 265 116.63 63.13 0.03
N ARG A 266 116.71 63.62 -1.21
CA ARG A 266 115.53 63.85 -2.05
C ARG A 266 114.86 62.53 -2.46
N SER A 267 115.63 61.57 -2.96
CA SER A 267 115.10 60.25 -3.34
C SER A 267 114.52 59.48 -2.15
N ILE A 268 115.10 59.64 -0.95
CA ILE A 268 114.54 59.12 0.30
C ILE A 268 113.15 59.70 0.58
N GLY A 269 112.93 61.00 0.36
CA GLY A 269 111.62 61.63 0.50
C GLY A 269 110.58 61.07 -0.46
N GLU A 270 110.96 60.83 -1.73
CA GLU A 270 110.09 60.20 -2.73
C GLU A 270 109.72 58.76 -2.34
N ILE A 271 110.69 57.95 -1.89
CA ILE A 271 110.44 56.57 -1.43
C ILE A 271 109.58 56.58 -0.15
N THR A 272 109.77 57.54 0.76
CA THR A 272 108.94 57.69 1.98
C THR A 272 107.46 57.86 1.61
N GLY A 273 107.15 58.78 0.69
CA GLY A 273 105.78 58.98 0.22
C GLY A 273 105.18 57.75 -0.48
N HIS A 274 106.00 56.93 -1.16
CA HIS A 274 105.55 55.65 -1.70
C HIS A 274 105.23 54.62 -0.60
N ILE A 275 106.01 54.56 0.48
CA ILE A 275 105.76 53.65 1.61
C ILE A 275 104.52 54.09 2.40
N GLU A 276 104.35 55.38 2.67
CA GLU A 276 103.11 55.92 3.29
C GLU A 276 101.87 55.57 2.46
N GLY A 277 101.96 55.68 1.12
CA GLY A 277 100.89 55.26 0.21
C GLY A 277 100.59 53.76 0.24
N ILE A 278 101.61 52.91 0.39
CA ILE A 278 101.44 51.46 0.57
C ILE A 278 100.79 51.15 1.92
N GLN A 279 101.25 51.77 3.02
CA GLN A 279 100.67 51.59 4.36
C GLN A 279 99.19 52.01 4.40
N ALA A 280 98.84 53.14 3.78
CA ALA A 280 97.45 53.59 3.67
C ALA A 280 96.57 52.57 2.92
N LYS A 281 97.07 52.00 1.81
CA LYS A 281 96.34 50.99 1.03
C LYS A 281 96.23 49.64 1.75
N VAL A 282 97.23 49.28 2.55
CA VAL A 282 97.19 48.10 3.45
C VAL A 282 96.09 48.28 4.51
N ALA A 283 96.01 49.44 5.18
CA ALA A 283 94.98 49.72 6.17
C ALA A 283 93.54 49.73 5.59
N GLU A 284 93.36 50.27 4.38
CA GLU A 284 92.10 50.19 3.63
C GLU A 284 91.71 48.73 3.36
N ALA A 285 92.65 47.90 2.91
CA ALA A 285 92.39 46.49 2.62
C ALA A 285 92.08 45.65 3.88
N VAL A 286 92.70 45.95 5.04
CA VAL A 286 92.29 45.35 6.34
C VAL A 286 90.83 45.69 6.67
N THR A 287 90.45 46.94 6.45
CA THR A 287 89.08 47.44 6.71
C THR A 287 88.05 46.76 5.79
N ASP A 288 88.40 46.49 4.53
CA ASP A 288 87.52 45.80 3.60
C ASP A 288 87.40 44.29 3.89
N ILE A 289 88.45 43.64 4.40
CA ILE A 289 88.35 42.24 4.88
C ILE A 289 87.43 42.13 6.09
N ASP A 290 87.45 43.09 7.02
CA ASP A 290 86.53 43.11 8.17
C ASP A 290 85.06 43.24 7.74
N LYS A 291 84.78 44.04 6.70
CA LYS A 291 83.43 44.10 6.08
C LYS A 291 83.05 42.76 5.43
N ILE A 292 83.96 42.14 4.68
CA ILE A 292 83.74 40.85 4.03
C ILE A 292 83.40 39.78 5.07
N LYS A 293 84.12 39.73 6.20
CA LYS A 293 83.82 38.81 7.30
C LYS A 293 82.40 38.99 7.85
N LYS A 294 81.99 40.23 8.14
CA LYS A 294 80.63 40.53 8.62
C LYS A 294 79.55 40.08 7.63
N SER A 295 79.74 40.33 6.33
CA SER A 295 78.79 39.84 5.31
C SER A 295 78.77 38.30 5.19
N ILE A 296 79.88 37.61 5.49
CA ILE A 296 79.91 36.14 5.55
C ILE A 296 79.17 35.63 6.79
N ASP A 297 79.33 36.30 7.94
CA ASP A 297 78.60 35.97 9.18
C ASP A 297 77.08 36.19 9.02
N GLU A 298 76.65 37.28 8.39
CA GLU A 298 75.24 37.57 8.05
C GLU A 298 74.63 36.49 7.13
N VAL A 299 75.42 35.96 6.19
CA VAL A 299 75.00 34.84 5.31
C VAL A 299 74.90 33.52 6.09
N GLN A 300 75.78 33.28 7.07
CA GLN A 300 75.70 32.11 7.94
C GLN A 300 74.44 32.16 8.82
N GLU A 301 74.18 33.27 9.50
CA GLU A 301 72.98 33.45 10.33
C GLU A 301 71.70 33.27 9.52
N SER A 302 71.63 33.89 8.33
CA SER A 302 70.51 33.70 7.40
C SER A 302 70.34 32.24 6.97
N SER A 303 71.44 31.50 6.80
CA SER A 303 71.42 30.09 6.40
C SER A 303 70.91 29.17 7.50
N ASP A 304 71.27 29.43 8.76
CA ASP A 304 70.75 28.69 9.91
C ASP A 304 69.24 28.93 10.10
N VAL A 305 68.76 30.17 9.95
CA VAL A 305 67.32 30.49 10.00
C VAL A 305 66.53 29.75 8.90
N ILE A 306 67.07 29.71 7.67
CA ILE A 306 66.44 28.97 6.56
C ILE A 306 66.40 27.47 6.85
N ARG A 307 67.46 26.88 7.42
CA ARG A 307 67.47 25.45 7.80
C ARG A 307 66.37 25.12 8.82
N ASP A 308 66.18 25.98 9.81
CA ASP A 308 65.16 25.79 10.85
C ASP A 308 63.73 26.00 10.33
N GLU A 309 63.54 26.80 9.26
CA GLU A 309 62.27 26.88 8.52
C GLU A 309 62.03 25.63 7.64
N LEU A 310 63.06 25.11 6.97
CA LEU A 310 62.96 23.89 6.15
C LEU A 310 62.58 22.66 7.00
N ALA A 311 63.09 22.56 8.23
CA ALA A 311 62.66 21.52 9.17
C ALA A 311 61.16 21.61 9.48
N ARG A 312 60.66 22.80 9.85
CA ARG A 312 59.22 23.05 10.09
C ARG A 312 58.37 22.81 8.84
N GLN A 313 58.87 23.14 7.66
CA GLN A 313 58.20 22.89 6.39
C GLN A 313 58.14 21.39 6.05
N SER A 314 59.17 20.61 6.41
CA SER A 314 59.18 19.15 6.27
C SER A 314 58.10 18.52 7.16
N ASP A 315 58.05 18.89 8.45
CA ASP A 315 57.04 18.41 9.40
C ASP A 315 55.62 18.73 8.91
N ALA A 316 55.37 19.96 8.47
CA ALA A 316 54.07 20.37 7.92
C ALA A 316 53.69 19.58 6.65
N THR A 317 54.65 19.24 5.79
CA THR A 317 54.42 18.44 4.58
C THR A 317 54.06 16.99 4.93
N GLN A 318 54.68 16.43 5.97
CA GLN A 318 54.36 15.11 6.51
C GLN A 318 52.97 15.09 7.17
N GLU A 319 52.58 16.17 7.87
CA GLU A 319 51.25 16.33 8.43
C GLU A 319 50.17 16.41 7.34
N ILE A 320 50.40 17.20 6.27
CA ILE A 320 49.52 17.25 5.09
C ILE A 320 49.31 15.86 4.50
N THR A 321 50.38 15.09 4.30
CA THR A 321 50.32 13.72 3.73
C THR A 321 49.48 12.79 4.62
N THR A 322 49.62 12.92 5.94
CA THR A 322 48.84 12.17 6.93
C THR A 322 47.35 12.55 6.88
N ASN A 323 47.06 13.85 6.87
CA ASN A 323 45.69 14.39 6.80
C ASN A 323 44.97 14.02 5.49
N VAL A 324 45.69 14.05 4.36
CA VAL A 324 45.17 13.61 3.05
C VAL A 324 44.81 12.12 3.06
N THR A 325 45.64 11.28 3.70
CA THR A 325 45.33 9.84 3.87
C THR A 325 44.07 9.64 4.73
N GLY A 326 43.93 10.38 5.82
CA GLY A 326 42.71 10.38 6.65
C GLY A 326 41.47 10.82 5.88
N ALA A 327 41.59 11.90 5.08
CA ALA A 327 40.51 12.40 4.23
C ALA A 327 40.07 11.36 3.18
N ARG A 328 41.02 10.68 2.49
CA ARG A 328 40.71 9.60 1.54
C ARG A 328 39.87 8.50 2.18
N ASN A 329 40.26 8.04 3.36
CA ASN A 329 39.50 7.03 4.11
C ASN A 329 38.09 7.52 4.46
N SER A 330 37.94 8.77 4.93
CA SER A 330 36.63 9.34 5.23
C SER A 330 35.72 9.46 4.01
N VAL A 331 36.27 9.84 2.85
CA VAL A 331 35.51 9.94 1.60
C VAL A 331 35.13 8.55 1.07
N GLN A 332 35.96 7.52 1.27
CA GLN A 332 35.59 6.14 0.98
C GLN A 332 34.37 5.72 1.82
N THR A 333 34.38 5.94 3.14
CA THR A 333 33.23 5.64 4.02
C THR A 333 31.96 6.38 3.60
N VAL A 334 32.06 7.62 3.12
CA VAL A 334 30.91 8.37 2.56
C VAL A 334 30.41 7.75 1.25
N THR A 335 31.30 7.21 0.42
CA THR A 335 30.95 6.53 -0.83
C THR A 335 30.21 5.22 -0.54
N ASP A 336 30.75 4.42 0.38
CA ASP A 336 30.16 3.14 0.80
C ASP A 336 28.77 3.37 1.42
N GLY A 337 28.65 4.33 2.35
CA GLY A 337 27.36 4.68 2.96
C GLY A 337 26.34 5.28 1.97
N ALA A 338 26.79 5.95 0.90
CA ALA A 338 25.88 6.39 -0.17
C ALA A 338 25.37 5.20 -1.01
N GLN A 339 26.20 4.18 -1.24
CA GLN A 339 25.77 2.94 -1.89
C GLN A 339 24.73 2.21 -1.03
N ASP A 340 24.99 2.01 0.27
CA ASP A 340 24.05 1.37 1.20
C ASP A 340 22.67 2.05 1.22
N ILE A 341 22.65 3.40 1.23
CA ILE A 341 21.40 4.19 1.19
C ILE A 341 20.67 4.04 -0.16
N SER A 342 21.41 3.89 -1.27
CA SER A 342 20.82 3.65 -2.60
C SER A 342 20.20 2.24 -2.71
N ASP A 343 20.82 1.24 -2.10
CA ASP A 343 20.32 -0.13 -2.07
C ASP A 343 19.11 -0.24 -1.16
N GLU A 344 19.11 0.41 0.01
CA GLU A 344 17.96 0.52 0.90
C GLU A 344 16.79 1.28 0.24
N ALA A 345 17.06 2.33 -0.53
CA ALA A 345 16.02 3.00 -1.33
C ALA A 345 15.41 2.06 -2.39
N THR A 346 16.22 1.21 -3.02
CA THR A 346 15.74 0.20 -3.98
C THR A 346 14.88 -0.86 -3.28
N SER A 347 15.29 -1.34 -2.11
CA SER A 347 14.51 -2.24 -1.24
C SER A 347 13.15 -1.65 -0.87
N ASN A 348 13.09 -0.37 -0.52
CA ASN A 348 11.83 0.31 -0.22
C ASN A 348 10.86 0.35 -1.42
N VAL A 349 11.35 0.40 -2.67
CA VAL A 349 10.49 0.30 -3.87
C VAL A 349 9.91 -1.12 -4.04
N GLU A 350 10.67 -2.17 -3.73
CA GLU A 350 10.16 -3.55 -3.70
C GLU A 350 9.07 -3.72 -2.64
N ILE A 351 9.28 -3.22 -1.42
CA ILE A 351 8.28 -3.24 -0.34
C ILE A 351 6.99 -2.51 -0.75
N VAL A 352 7.11 -1.38 -1.46
CA VAL A 352 5.94 -0.66 -2.00
C VAL A 352 5.17 -1.50 -3.04
N ARG A 353 5.86 -2.27 -3.89
CA ARG A 353 5.18 -3.19 -4.84
C ARG A 353 4.37 -4.24 -4.09
N GLU A 354 4.91 -4.80 -3.01
CA GLU A 354 4.20 -5.75 -2.16
C GLU A 354 2.96 -5.12 -1.48
N ILE A 355 3.09 -3.90 -0.93
CA ILE A 355 1.96 -3.16 -0.34
C ILE A 355 0.84 -2.90 -1.35
N ASN A 356 1.18 -2.52 -2.58
CA ASN A 356 0.18 -2.29 -3.64
C ASN A 356 -0.53 -3.60 -3.99
N HIS A 357 0.22 -4.70 -4.16
CA HIS A 357 -0.37 -6.01 -4.47
C HIS A 357 -1.31 -6.52 -3.36
N ILE A 358 -0.92 -6.35 -2.09
CA ILE A 358 -1.78 -6.65 -0.93
C ILE A 358 -3.06 -5.78 -0.95
N SER A 359 -2.93 -4.50 -1.32
CA SER A 359 -4.06 -3.56 -1.35
C SER A 359 -5.05 -3.87 -2.48
N GLU A 360 -4.56 -4.31 -3.64
CA GLU A 360 -5.40 -4.81 -4.75
C GLU A 360 -6.13 -6.10 -4.35
N GLY A 361 -5.41 -7.10 -3.82
CA GLY A 361 -6.01 -8.36 -3.38
C GLY A 361 -7.03 -8.19 -2.25
N LEU A 362 -6.83 -7.23 -1.36
CA LEU A 362 -7.80 -6.86 -0.32
C LEU A 362 -9.08 -6.29 -0.93
N ALA A 363 -8.98 -5.42 -1.95
CA ALA A 363 -10.15 -4.87 -2.64
C ALA A 363 -10.97 -5.96 -3.35
N GLU A 364 -10.30 -6.92 -4.00
CA GLU A 364 -10.97 -8.07 -4.64
C GLU A 364 -11.69 -8.96 -3.62
N GLN A 365 -11.04 -9.30 -2.50
CA GLN A 365 -11.65 -10.11 -1.43
C GLN A 365 -12.89 -9.45 -0.84
N VAL A 366 -12.84 -8.14 -0.60
CA VAL A 366 -13.96 -7.36 -0.06
C VAL A 366 -15.16 -7.34 -1.01
N LEU A 367 -14.91 -7.20 -2.33
CA LEU A 367 -15.96 -7.30 -3.34
C LEU A 367 -16.55 -8.71 -3.42
N SER A 368 -15.72 -9.76 -3.33
CA SER A 368 -16.20 -11.15 -3.30
C SER A 368 -17.07 -11.44 -2.07
N ILE A 369 -16.68 -11.00 -0.88
CA ILE A 369 -17.49 -11.14 0.35
C ILE A 369 -18.87 -10.50 0.18
N ARG A 370 -18.93 -9.30 -0.41
CA ARG A 370 -20.20 -8.61 -0.69
C ARG A 370 -21.10 -9.43 -1.62
N THR A 371 -20.56 -9.93 -2.74
CA THR A 371 -21.33 -10.74 -3.70
C THR A 371 -21.85 -12.02 -3.06
N ASN A 372 -20.97 -12.78 -2.38
CA ASN A 372 -21.33 -14.05 -1.73
C ASN A 372 -22.41 -13.85 -0.65
N MET A 373 -22.35 -12.76 0.12
CA MET A 373 -23.37 -12.47 1.13
C MET A 373 -24.69 -12.00 0.52
N MET A 374 -24.67 -11.26 -0.59
CA MET A 374 -25.89 -10.93 -1.33
C MET A 374 -26.57 -12.19 -1.89
N GLU A 375 -25.80 -13.14 -2.44
CA GLU A 375 -26.34 -14.44 -2.88
C GLU A 375 -26.95 -15.25 -1.73
N ILE A 376 -26.27 -15.32 -0.57
CA ILE A 376 -26.77 -16.01 0.62
C ILE A 376 -28.06 -15.37 1.14
N ILE A 377 -28.12 -14.03 1.23
CA ILE A 377 -29.32 -13.29 1.65
C ILE A 377 -30.46 -13.52 0.64
N GLN A 378 -30.18 -13.48 -0.65
CA GLN A 378 -31.19 -13.66 -1.69
C GLN A 378 -31.77 -15.09 -1.68
N CYS A 379 -30.92 -16.12 -1.57
CA CYS A 379 -31.39 -17.51 -1.40
C CYS A 379 -32.20 -17.72 -0.12
N ALA A 380 -31.80 -17.11 1.01
CA ALA A 380 -32.51 -17.22 2.29
C ALA A 380 -33.87 -16.50 2.31
N LEU A 381 -34.12 -15.59 1.36
CA LEU A 381 -35.38 -14.82 1.25
C LEU A 381 -36.32 -15.35 0.16
N ASP A 382 -35.80 -15.95 -0.93
CA ASP A 382 -36.61 -16.45 -2.06
C ASP A 382 -37.31 -17.80 -1.81
N GLU A 383 -37.00 -18.51 -0.72
CA GLU A 383 -37.31 -19.95 -0.56
C GLU A 383 -38.80 -20.32 -0.38
N ASN A 384 -39.75 -19.37 -0.39
CA ASN A 384 -41.14 -19.64 0.02
C ASN A 384 -42.29 -18.95 -0.75
N GLU A 385 -42.06 -18.12 -1.78
CA GLU A 385 -43.09 -17.13 -2.18
C GLU A 385 -43.23 -16.86 -3.71
N ARG A 386 -43.37 -17.90 -4.57
CA ARG A 386 -43.49 -17.65 -6.04
C ARG A 386 -44.31 -18.58 -6.94
N ARG A 387 -45.23 -19.43 -6.46
CA ARG A 387 -46.09 -20.27 -7.33
C ARG A 387 -47.51 -20.48 -6.78
N GLU A 388 -48.47 -19.70 -7.26
CA GLU A 388 -49.90 -19.85 -6.92
C GLU A 388 -50.60 -21.00 -7.68
N SER A 389 -50.12 -21.37 -8.87
CA SER A 389 -50.68 -22.47 -9.67
C SER A 389 -49.59 -23.37 -10.27
N ARG A 390 -49.92 -24.66 -10.42
CA ARG A 390 -49.04 -25.67 -11.04
C ARG A 390 -48.99 -25.43 -12.55
N ARG A 391 -47.78 -25.30 -13.10
CA ARG A 391 -47.53 -25.26 -14.55
C ARG A 391 -47.22 -26.65 -15.11
N PHE A 392 -47.71 -26.92 -16.32
CA PHE A 392 -47.50 -28.13 -17.10
C PHE A 392 -46.73 -27.77 -18.37
N THR A 393 -45.68 -28.53 -18.69
CA THR A 393 -44.87 -28.33 -19.91
C THR A 393 -45.57 -28.98 -21.10
N THR A 394 -45.53 -28.34 -22.27
CA THR A 394 -46.05 -28.91 -23.52
C THR A 394 -45.24 -28.47 -24.75
N SER A 395 -45.68 -28.85 -25.94
CA SER A 395 -45.10 -28.45 -27.22
C SER A 395 -46.15 -28.33 -28.32
N VAL A 396 -47.42 -28.12 -27.93
CA VAL A 396 -48.52 -27.91 -28.86
C VAL A 396 -48.28 -26.66 -29.70
N LYS A 397 -48.40 -26.81 -31.02
CA LYS A 397 -48.42 -25.68 -31.94
C LYS A 397 -49.83 -25.12 -32.02
N SER A 398 -49.95 -23.80 -31.94
CA SER A 398 -51.20 -23.05 -32.06
C SER A 398 -50.97 -21.79 -32.88
N THR A 399 -52.01 -21.00 -33.11
CA THR A 399 -51.92 -19.63 -33.64
C THR A 399 -52.43 -18.63 -32.62
N ILE A 400 -51.75 -17.49 -32.53
CA ILE A 400 -52.23 -16.31 -31.80
C ILE A 400 -52.57 -15.18 -32.78
N ARG A 401 -53.55 -14.36 -32.43
CA ARG A 401 -53.88 -13.13 -33.13
C ARG A 401 -53.71 -11.96 -32.17
N MET A 402 -52.88 -11.00 -32.54
CA MET A 402 -52.64 -9.82 -31.70
C MET A 402 -53.68 -8.74 -31.95
N ASN A 403 -54.04 -8.01 -30.89
CA ASN A 403 -55.04 -6.96 -30.98
C ASN A 403 -54.63 -5.87 -31.98
N GLY A 404 -55.51 -5.57 -32.94
CA GLY A 404 -55.22 -4.68 -34.08
C GLY A 404 -54.60 -5.36 -35.31
N SER A 405 -54.14 -6.62 -35.23
CA SER A 405 -53.68 -7.40 -36.39
C SER A 405 -54.79 -8.26 -36.98
N LYS A 406 -54.72 -8.51 -38.29
CA LYS A 406 -55.55 -9.50 -39.01
C LYS A 406 -54.77 -10.76 -39.41
N GLU A 407 -53.50 -10.85 -39.05
CA GLU A 407 -52.64 -11.98 -39.35
C GLU A 407 -52.54 -12.91 -38.14
N ASP A 408 -52.69 -14.21 -38.40
CA ASP A 408 -52.52 -15.27 -37.40
C ASP A 408 -51.05 -15.68 -37.34
N ILE A 409 -50.45 -15.58 -36.16
CA ILE A 409 -49.03 -15.81 -35.92
C ILE A 409 -48.84 -17.24 -35.39
N PRO A 410 -48.03 -18.10 -36.02
CA PRO A 410 -47.79 -19.45 -35.55
C PRO A 410 -46.89 -19.45 -34.32
N VAL A 411 -47.27 -20.24 -33.32
CA VAL A 411 -46.59 -20.34 -32.03
C VAL A 411 -46.50 -21.78 -31.54
N GLN A 412 -45.64 -22.01 -30.56
CA GLN A 412 -45.53 -23.24 -29.78
C GLN A 412 -45.74 -22.91 -28.30
N ILE A 413 -46.74 -23.53 -27.68
CA ILE A 413 -46.97 -23.41 -26.24
C ILE A 413 -45.90 -24.26 -25.54
N MET A 414 -45.14 -23.63 -24.66
CA MET A 414 -44.00 -24.22 -23.95
C MET A 414 -44.42 -24.74 -22.57
N ASP A 415 -45.21 -23.95 -21.84
CA ASP A 415 -45.86 -24.36 -20.60
C ASP A 415 -47.18 -23.59 -20.39
N PHE A 416 -48.05 -24.12 -19.53
CA PHE A 416 -49.37 -23.56 -19.24
C PHE A 416 -49.83 -23.85 -17.81
N SER A 417 -50.79 -23.08 -17.33
CA SER A 417 -51.39 -23.17 -16.00
C SER A 417 -52.80 -22.58 -16.02
N ALA A 418 -53.56 -22.78 -14.94
CA ALA A 418 -54.86 -22.13 -14.74
C ALA A 418 -54.80 -20.60 -14.93
N GLY A 419 -53.68 -19.95 -14.58
CA GLY A 419 -53.50 -18.50 -14.74
C GLY A 419 -52.89 -18.03 -16.06
N GLY A 420 -52.39 -18.90 -16.95
CA GLY A 420 -51.76 -18.44 -18.19
C GLY A 420 -50.70 -19.35 -18.80
N LEU A 421 -50.07 -18.82 -19.84
CA LEU A 421 -49.25 -19.54 -20.83
C LEU A 421 -47.80 -19.02 -20.87
N LYS A 422 -46.90 -19.86 -21.34
CA LYS A 422 -45.62 -19.47 -21.91
C LYS A 422 -45.58 -19.93 -23.35
N ILE A 423 -45.40 -19.00 -24.27
CA ILE A 423 -45.58 -19.19 -25.70
C ILE A 423 -44.28 -18.81 -26.39
N LYS A 424 -43.84 -19.62 -27.35
CA LYS A 424 -42.70 -19.32 -28.22
C LYS A 424 -43.20 -18.99 -29.63
N LEU A 425 -42.76 -17.86 -30.18
CA LEU A 425 -42.97 -17.47 -31.57
C LEU A 425 -42.22 -18.42 -32.51
N LEU A 426 -42.87 -18.88 -33.58
CA LEU A 426 -42.23 -19.70 -34.62
C LEU A 426 -41.79 -18.87 -35.83
N ASP A 427 -42.38 -17.69 -36.03
CA ASP A 427 -42.02 -16.70 -37.04
C ASP A 427 -41.34 -15.47 -36.37
N LYS A 428 -41.35 -14.30 -37.04
CA LYS A 428 -40.65 -13.08 -36.61
C LYS A 428 -41.04 -12.61 -35.20
N PRO A 429 -40.12 -11.97 -34.46
CA PRO A 429 -40.42 -11.32 -33.18
C PRO A 429 -41.47 -10.22 -33.35
N LEU A 430 -42.23 -10.00 -32.28
CA LEU A 430 -43.27 -8.96 -32.19
C LEU A 430 -42.68 -7.57 -31.93
N SER A 431 -43.50 -6.53 -32.13
CA SER A 431 -43.22 -5.18 -31.62
C SER A 431 -43.64 -5.06 -30.15
N ASP A 432 -42.86 -4.36 -29.35
CA ASP A 432 -43.09 -4.18 -27.90
C ASP A 432 -44.40 -3.45 -27.55
N ASP A 433 -45.03 -2.77 -28.52
CA ASP A 433 -46.29 -2.03 -28.33
C ASP A 433 -47.54 -2.92 -28.18
N VAL A 434 -47.41 -4.24 -28.35
CA VAL A 434 -48.53 -5.19 -28.22
C VAL A 434 -48.68 -5.66 -26.77
N THR A 435 -49.84 -5.39 -26.16
CA THR A 435 -50.12 -5.72 -24.76
C THR A 435 -51.09 -6.89 -24.56
N ASN A 436 -51.91 -7.22 -25.56
CA ASN A 436 -52.85 -8.34 -25.49
C ASN A 436 -53.15 -8.97 -26.85
N GLY A 437 -53.69 -10.19 -26.80
CA GLY A 437 -54.05 -10.98 -27.96
C GLY A 437 -54.97 -12.15 -27.61
N GLU A 438 -55.29 -12.92 -28.63
CA GLU A 438 -56.17 -14.09 -28.58
C GLU A 438 -55.38 -15.34 -29.00
N ILE A 439 -55.54 -16.47 -28.30
CA ILE A 439 -55.00 -17.77 -28.73
C ILE A 439 -56.12 -18.68 -29.22
N SER A 440 -55.90 -19.32 -30.37
CA SER A 440 -56.85 -20.26 -30.97
C SER A 440 -56.78 -21.65 -30.31
N THR A 441 -57.94 -22.23 -29.99
CA THR A 441 -58.03 -23.59 -29.41
C THR A 441 -58.09 -24.70 -30.47
N GLY A 442 -58.03 -24.36 -31.77
CA GLY A 442 -57.75 -25.31 -32.86
C GLY A 442 -58.95 -25.90 -33.59
N GLU A 443 -60.01 -26.33 -32.89
CA GLU A 443 -61.07 -27.17 -33.51
C GLU A 443 -62.50 -26.60 -33.56
N SER A 444 -62.78 -25.44 -32.95
CA SER A 444 -64.13 -24.82 -32.99
C SER A 444 -64.14 -23.32 -33.34
N GLY A 445 -63.00 -22.74 -33.69
CA GLY A 445 -62.86 -21.29 -33.93
C GLY A 445 -62.94 -20.45 -32.66
N THR A 446 -63.02 -21.07 -31.49
CA THR A 446 -62.97 -20.42 -30.18
C THR A 446 -61.58 -19.88 -29.91
N THR A 447 -61.52 -18.66 -29.37
CA THR A 447 -60.30 -18.02 -28.89
C THR A 447 -60.38 -17.75 -27.39
N ILE A 448 -59.22 -17.67 -26.74
CA ILE A 448 -59.10 -17.21 -25.35
C ILE A 448 -58.21 -15.98 -25.35
N THR A 449 -58.67 -14.89 -24.75
CA THR A 449 -57.89 -13.65 -24.60
C THR A 449 -56.81 -13.80 -23.52
N PHE A 450 -55.67 -13.17 -23.78
CA PHE A 450 -54.56 -13.11 -22.85
C PHE A 450 -53.89 -11.74 -22.88
N ASN A 451 -53.39 -11.34 -21.71
CA ASN A 451 -52.57 -10.16 -21.52
C ASN A 451 -51.09 -10.56 -21.44
N ILE A 452 -50.22 -9.84 -22.12
CA ILE A 452 -48.78 -10.08 -22.15
C ILE A 452 -48.16 -9.52 -20.87
N ARG A 453 -47.52 -10.38 -20.08
CA ARG A 453 -46.82 -9.99 -18.85
C ARG A 453 -45.37 -9.59 -19.11
N ASN A 454 -44.69 -10.29 -20.03
CA ASN A 454 -43.35 -9.93 -20.49
C ASN A 454 -43.00 -10.69 -21.80
N ILE A 455 -42.24 -10.04 -22.69
CA ILE A 455 -41.66 -10.65 -23.90
C ILE A 455 -40.13 -10.70 -23.73
N ASN A 456 -39.54 -11.88 -23.91
CA ASN A 456 -38.10 -12.11 -23.93
C ASN A 456 -37.74 -12.75 -25.27
N ASP A 457 -37.20 -11.98 -26.22
CA ASP A 457 -36.88 -12.40 -27.59
C ASP A 457 -38.07 -13.09 -28.30
N ASP A 458 -38.02 -14.41 -28.46
CA ASP A 458 -39.09 -15.22 -29.09
C ASP A 458 -40.08 -15.81 -28.06
N ILE A 459 -39.96 -15.50 -26.78
CA ILE A 459 -40.78 -16.04 -25.68
C ILE A 459 -41.73 -14.98 -25.11
N ILE A 460 -43.03 -15.23 -25.21
CA ILE A 460 -44.10 -14.46 -24.57
C ILE A 460 -44.51 -15.18 -23.28
N ASN A 461 -44.53 -14.46 -22.17
CA ASN A 461 -45.17 -14.89 -20.94
C ASN A 461 -46.54 -14.20 -20.87
N ALA A 462 -47.61 -14.99 -20.98
CA ALA A 462 -48.98 -14.50 -21.07
C ALA A 462 -49.79 -14.93 -19.84
N GLN A 463 -50.73 -14.09 -19.43
CA GLN A 463 -51.74 -14.39 -18.42
C GLN A 463 -53.12 -14.35 -19.09
N PHE A 464 -54.00 -15.29 -18.78
CA PHE A 464 -55.40 -15.19 -19.22
C PHE A 464 -56.09 -13.98 -18.58
N ASP A 465 -57.09 -13.41 -19.26
CA ASP A 465 -57.87 -12.31 -18.71
C ASP A 465 -58.82 -12.81 -17.59
N GLU A 466 -59.08 -11.98 -16.58
CA GLU A 466 -59.94 -12.33 -15.43
C GLU A 466 -61.43 -12.31 -15.79
N GLY A 467 -61.79 -11.77 -16.96
CA GLY A 467 -63.16 -11.76 -17.50
C GLY A 467 -63.50 -12.88 -18.49
N GLU A 468 -62.56 -13.80 -18.75
CA GLU A 468 -62.78 -14.95 -19.64
C GLU A 468 -63.60 -16.06 -19.00
N ASP A 469 -64.16 -16.93 -19.85
CA ASP A 469 -64.90 -18.10 -19.39
C ASP A 469 -63.93 -19.14 -18.78
N GLU A 470 -64.00 -19.30 -17.45
CA GLU A 470 -63.17 -20.27 -16.70
C GLU A 470 -63.29 -21.69 -17.26
N ASP A 471 -64.47 -22.10 -17.73
CA ASP A 471 -64.69 -23.44 -18.25
C ASP A 471 -64.00 -23.62 -19.61
N LEU A 472 -63.93 -22.58 -20.45
CA LEU A 472 -63.13 -22.59 -21.68
C LEU A 472 -61.62 -22.66 -21.39
N ILE A 473 -61.13 -21.91 -20.38
CA ILE A 473 -59.72 -21.98 -19.96
C ILE A 473 -59.38 -23.39 -19.43
N ARG A 474 -60.26 -23.99 -18.64
CA ARG A 474 -60.09 -25.37 -18.13
C ARG A 474 -60.09 -26.38 -19.28
N MET A 475 -61.08 -26.32 -20.18
CA MET A 475 -61.19 -27.24 -21.31
C MET A 475 -60.00 -27.13 -22.27
N PHE A 476 -59.48 -25.91 -22.51
CA PHE A 476 -58.25 -25.72 -23.28
C PHE A 476 -57.01 -26.26 -22.55
N ASN A 477 -56.89 -26.06 -21.23
CA ASN A 477 -55.81 -26.65 -20.45
C ASN A 477 -55.86 -28.19 -20.46
N VAL A 478 -57.04 -28.82 -20.36
CA VAL A 478 -57.22 -30.28 -20.51
C VAL A 478 -56.82 -30.74 -21.92
N TYR A 479 -57.22 -30.02 -22.97
CA TYR A 479 -56.75 -30.29 -24.33
C TYR A 479 -55.22 -30.23 -24.43
N LEU A 480 -54.57 -29.18 -23.91
CA LEU A 480 -53.11 -29.04 -23.92
C LEU A 480 -52.38 -30.12 -23.09
N GLN A 481 -53.00 -30.65 -22.04
CA GLN A 481 -52.53 -31.84 -21.31
C GLN A 481 -52.63 -33.10 -22.18
N SER A 482 -53.76 -33.30 -22.88
CA SER A 482 -53.99 -34.47 -23.75
C SER A 482 -52.99 -34.58 -24.92
N GLN A 483 -52.48 -33.45 -25.40
CA GLN A 483 -51.49 -33.37 -26.49
C GLN A 483 -50.03 -33.42 -26.00
N GLY A 484 -49.80 -33.56 -24.69
CA GLY A 484 -48.46 -33.72 -24.12
C GLY A 484 -47.87 -35.11 -24.40
N PRO A 485 -46.52 -35.27 -24.35
CA PRO A 485 -45.88 -36.56 -24.57
C PRO A 485 -46.11 -37.54 -23.39
N GLU A 486 -47.16 -38.35 -23.50
CA GLU A 486 -47.52 -39.55 -22.71
C GLU A 486 -47.15 -39.58 -21.21
N LYS A 487 -48.15 -39.31 -20.35
CA LYS A 487 -48.76 -40.29 -19.41
C LYS A 487 -49.56 -39.63 -18.29
N ASP A 488 -50.88 -39.54 -18.47
CA ASP A 488 -51.82 -40.28 -17.61
C ASP A 488 -53.21 -40.31 -18.30
N GLN A 489 -53.55 -41.40 -18.98
CA GLN A 489 -54.87 -41.57 -19.61
C GLN A 489 -55.95 -42.05 -18.62
N SER A 490 -55.66 -42.01 -17.30
CA SER A 490 -56.63 -42.38 -16.25
C SER A 490 -57.50 -41.21 -15.81
N ASP A 491 -56.97 -39.98 -15.74
CA ASP A 491 -57.70 -38.78 -15.32
C ASP A 491 -58.52 -38.13 -16.46
N LEU A 492 -58.30 -38.51 -17.73
CA LEU A 492 -58.98 -37.94 -18.90
C LEU A 492 -60.42 -38.44 -19.13
N MET A 493 -60.91 -39.39 -18.33
CA MET A 493 -62.28 -39.94 -18.46
C MET A 493 -63.31 -39.27 -17.55
N ASP A 494 -62.92 -38.74 -16.39
CA ASP A 494 -63.89 -38.16 -15.43
C ASP A 494 -64.40 -36.77 -15.86
N ASP A 495 -63.59 -35.98 -16.58
CA ASP A 495 -63.98 -34.62 -17.03
C ASP A 495 -64.72 -34.60 -18.39
N VAL A 496 -64.68 -35.69 -19.18
CA VAL A 496 -65.28 -35.73 -20.53
C VAL A 496 -66.73 -36.24 -20.52
N GLU A 497 -67.13 -37.08 -19.56
CA GLU A 497 -68.53 -37.56 -19.45
C GLU A 497 -69.52 -36.54 -18.86
N LEU A 498 -69.07 -35.34 -18.42
CA LEU A 498 -69.96 -34.32 -17.85
C LEU A 498 -70.62 -33.38 -18.88
N PHE A 499 -70.21 -33.41 -20.15
CA PHE A 499 -70.63 -32.43 -21.18
C PHE A 499 -71.05 -33.03 -22.54
N GLY A 500 -71.87 -34.09 -22.52
CA GLY A 500 -72.87 -34.38 -23.58
C GLY A 500 -72.41 -35.15 -24.83
#